data_AF-A0A8J3V4I4-F1
#
_entry.id   AF-A0A8J3V4I4-F1
#
_cell.length_a   1.000
_cell.length_b   1.000
_cell.length_c   1.000
_cell.angle_alpha   90.00
_cell.angle_beta   90.00
_cell.angle_gamma   90.00
#
_symmetry.space_group_name_H-M   'P 1'
#
loop_
_entity.id
_entity.type
_entity.pdbx_description
1 polymer ?
#
loop_
_entity_poly.entity_id
_entity_poly.type
_entity_poly.pdbx_seq_one_letter_code
_entity_poly.pdbx_strand_id
1 'polypeptide(L)'
;MTPSGILGAVSDMYIRLIPTDLNWQPSPEAAGAAVAYVAGLFSGPGDAVEHVDYEFYDRITLIDAGENTSQITCPRCRSDISLDWLGDVVRENGGVSFEHLDMTVPCCGAVVGLDTLHYDWPVGFARFEVSAMNPTRAKYELDAQELADMASIVGHPVTQILAHY
;
A
#
# COMPACT_ATOMS: atom_id res chain seq x y z
N MET A 1 -9.49 -10.39 -42.58
CA MET A 1 -9.33 -9.03 -42.03
C MET A 1 -10.49 -8.76 -41.11
N THR A 2 -10.22 -8.78 -39.81
CA THR A 2 -10.98 -8.08 -38.77
C THR A 2 -9.92 -7.68 -37.74
N PRO A 3 -9.45 -6.43 -37.73
CA PRO A 3 -8.59 -5.93 -36.68
C PRO A 3 -9.48 -5.29 -35.62
N SER A 4 -9.35 -5.71 -34.36
CA SER A 4 -9.59 -4.90 -33.15
C SER A 4 -9.85 -5.83 -31.97
N GLY A 5 -8.78 -6.32 -31.38
CA GLY A 5 -8.73 -6.45 -29.93
C GLY A 5 -7.72 -5.42 -29.49
N ILE A 6 -8.17 -4.20 -29.22
CA ILE A 6 -7.39 -3.29 -28.38
C ILE A 6 -7.38 -4.02 -27.04
N LEU A 7 -6.25 -4.63 -26.68
CA LEU A 7 -5.93 -4.86 -25.27
C LEU A 7 -5.88 -3.46 -24.67
N GLY A 8 -7.03 -2.95 -24.25
CA GLY A 8 -7.06 -1.83 -23.32
C GLY A 8 -6.22 -2.32 -22.15
N ALA A 9 -5.24 -1.53 -21.73
CA ALA A 9 -4.54 -1.82 -20.49
C ALA A 9 -5.61 -2.05 -19.43
N VAL A 10 -5.69 -3.28 -18.91
CA VAL A 10 -6.56 -3.58 -17.78
C VAL A 10 -5.81 -2.95 -16.62
N SER A 11 -6.35 -1.85 -16.11
CA SER A 11 -5.83 -1.25 -14.91
C SER A 11 -6.18 -2.14 -13.73
N ASP A 12 -5.24 -2.26 -12.78
CA ASP A 12 -5.43 -3.05 -11.57
C ASP A 12 -5.65 -2.15 -10.36
N MET A 13 -6.71 -2.43 -9.61
CA MET A 13 -7.06 -1.78 -8.35
C MET A 13 -6.70 -2.69 -7.19
N TYR A 14 -6.05 -2.15 -6.17
CA TYR A 14 -5.73 -2.89 -4.95
C TYR A 14 -6.25 -2.19 -3.70
N ILE A 15 -6.83 -3.00 -2.80
CA ILE A 15 -6.95 -2.67 -1.38
C ILE A 15 -5.80 -3.38 -0.67
N ARG A 16 -4.91 -2.62 -0.03
CA ARG A 16 -3.77 -3.15 0.73
C ARG A 16 -3.91 -2.76 2.19
N LEU A 17 -3.83 -3.72 3.10
CA LEU A 17 -3.94 -3.53 4.54
C LEU A 17 -2.59 -3.82 5.17
N ILE A 18 -2.07 -2.83 5.89
CA ILE A 18 -0.74 -2.91 6.50
C ILE A 18 -0.79 -2.54 7.98
N PRO A 19 0.06 -3.14 8.84
CA PRO A 19 0.20 -2.69 10.22
C PRO A 19 0.66 -1.23 10.29
N THR A 20 0.18 -0.47 11.28
CA THR A 20 0.63 0.92 11.50
C THR A 20 2.01 0.99 12.16
N ASP A 21 2.52 -0.11 12.71
CA ASP A 21 3.94 -0.26 13.07
C ASP A 21 4.65 -0.94 11.90
N LEU A 22 5.52 -0.18 11.23
CA LEU A 22 6.26 -0.60 10.05
C LEU A 22 7.13 -1.85 10.27
N ASN A 23 7.48 -2.19 11.51
CA ASN A 23 8.26 -3.39 11.85
C ASN A 23 7.42 -4.61 12.20
N TRP A 24 6.11 -4.45 12.40
CA TRP A 24 5.23 -5.52 12.86
C TRP A 24 5.00 -6.59 11.77
N GLN A 25 4.99 -7.85 12.20
CA GLN A 25 4.56 -8.99 11.40
C GLN A 25 3.68 -9.89 12.27
N PRO A 26 2.52 -10.35 11.76
CA PRO A 26 1.71 -11.34 12.47
C PRO A 26 2.35 -12.74 12.40
N SER A 27 1.76 -13.70 13.11
CA SER A 27 2.08 -15.12 12.86
C SER A 27 1.54 -15.56 11.49
N PRO A 28 2.08 -16.61 10.86
CA PRO A 28 1.53 -17.16 9.61
C PRO A 28 0.06 -17.59 9.74
N GLU A 29 -0.34 -18.07 10.91
CA GLU A 29 -1.72 -18.49 11.19
C GLU A 29 -2.67 -17.28 11.21
N ALA A 30 -2.25 -16.17 11.81
CA ALA A 30 -2.98 -14.91 11.79
C ALA A 30 -3.01 -14.28 10.39
N ALA A 31 -1.93 -14.40 9.60
CA ALA A 31 -1.91 -13.94 8.20
C ALA A 31 -2.92 -14.72 7.33
N GLY A 32 -2.99 -16.04 7.48
CA GLY A 32 -4.01 -16.85 6.80
C GLY A 32 -5.44 -16.49 7.24
N ALA A 33 -5.66 -16.24 8.52
CA ALA A 33 -6.95 -15.77 9.03
C ALA A 33 -7.32 -14.39 8.48
N ALA A 34 -6.35 -13.50 8.32
CA ALA A 34 -6.54 -12.18 7.73
C ALA A 34 -6.95 -12.25 6.25
N VAL A 35 -6.31 -13.10 5.45
CA VAL A 35 -6.72 -13.35 4.06
C VAL A 35 -8.16 -13.86 3.99
N ALA A 36 -8.52 -14.84 4.84
CA ALA A 36 -9.87 -15.38 4.88
C ALA A 36 -10.92 -14.31 5.25
N TYR A 37 -10.58 -13.44 6.22
CA TYR A 37 -11.42 -12.32 6.61
C TYR A 37 -11.61 -11.32 5.48
N VAL A 38 -10.51 -10.86 4.85
CA VAL A 38 -10.55 -9.89 3.75
C VAL A 38 -11.32 -10.45 2.56
N ALA A 39 -11.11 -11.71 2.18
CA ALA A 39 -11.90 -12.37 1.13
C ALA A 39 -13.40 -12.41 1.47
N GLY A 40 -13.74 -12.60 2.74
CA GLY A 40 -15.12 -12.58 3.23
C GLY A 40 -15.83 -11.23 3.03
N LEU A 41 -15.09 -10.12 3.04
CA LEU A 41 -15.64 -8.77 2.80
C LEU A 41 -16.20 -8.59 1.38
N PHE A 42 -15.86 -9.48 0.44
CA PHE A 42 -16.30 -9.42 -0.96
C PHE A 42 -17.21 -10.60 -1.34
N SER A 43 -17.89 -11.20 -0.36
CA SER A 43 -18.78 -12.36 -0.56
C SER A 43 -20.27 -12.00 -0.68
N GLY A 44 -20.61 -10.70 -0.66
CA GLY A 44 -21.97 -10.20 -0.78
C GLY A 44 -22.56 -10.33 -2.20
N PRO A 45 -23.88 -10.19 -2.36
CA PRO A 45 -24.52 -10.22 -3.69
C PRO A 45 -24.02 -9.09 -4.60
N GLY A 46 -23.34 -9.46 -5.69
CA GLY A 46 -22.76 -8.50 -6.63
C GLY A 46 -21.33 -8.06 -6.29
N ASP A 47 -20.80 -8.51 -5.15
CA ASP A 47 -19.40 -8.32 -4.80
C ASP A 47 -18.54 -9.40 -5.48
N ALA A 48 -17.27 -9.08 -5.69
CA ALA A 48 -16.27 -9.98 -6.23
C ALA A 48 -14.87 -9.56 -5.77
N VAL A 49 -13.91 -10.48 -5.84
CA VAL A 49 -12.48 -10.17 -5.71
C VAL A 49 -11.72 -11.19 -6.55
N GLU A 50 -10.73 -10.75 -7.31
CA GLU A 50 -9.97 -11.66 -8.18
C GLU A 50 -8.99 -12.50 -7.35
N HIS A 51 -8.28 -11.85 -6.45
CA HIS A 51 -7.30 -12.50 -5.60
C HIS A 51 -7.17 -11.79 -4.26
N VAL A 52 -6.99 -12.55 -3.19
CA VAL A 52 -6.61 -12.04 -1.87
C VAL A 52 -5.43 -12.87 -1.38
N ASP A 53 -4.34 -12.21 -1.02
CA ASP A 53 -3.14 -12.86 -0.49
C ASP A 53 -2.48 -11.99 0.59
N TYR A 54 -1.45 -12.53 1.23
CA TYR A 54 -0.58 -11.80 2.13
C TYR A 54 0.86 -11.87 1.66
N GLU A 55 1.67 -10.89 2.08
CA GLU A 55 3.11 -10.92 1.88
C GLU A 55 3.84 -10.56 3.18
N PHE A 56 4.92 -11.30 3.45
CA PHE A 56 5.89 -10.99 4.51
C PHE A 56 7.15 -10.44 3.87
N TYR A 57 7.64 -9.32 4.37
CA TYR A 57 8.88 -8.70 3.91
C TYR A 57 9.96 -8.80 4.98
N ASP A 58 11.15 -9.26 4.57
CA ASP A 58 12.32 -9.30 5.44
C ASP A 58 12.70 -7.92 5.96
N ARG A 59 12.49 -6.88 5.15
CA ARG A 59 12.82 -5.47 5.41
C ARG A 59 11.60 -4.58 5.22
N ILE A 60 11.68 -3.34 5.69
CA ILE A 60 10.58 -2.38 5.58
C ILE A 60 10.37 -2.06 4.10
N THR A 61 9.18 -2.36 3.57
CA THR A 61 8.85 -2.19 2.15
C THR A 61 7.91 -1.02 1.94
N LEU A 62 8.19 -0.20 0.91
CA LEU A 62 7.26 0.81 0.40
C LEU A 62 6.04 0.12 -0.23
N ILE A 63 4.87 0.46 0.29
CA ILE A 63 3.56 0.01 -0.14
C ILE A 63 2.93 1.21 -0.85
N ASP A 64 3.22 1.35 -2.15
CA ASP A 64 2.78 2.50 -2.94
C ASP A 64 1.31 2.40 -3.36
N ALA A 65 0.80 3.51 -3.89
CA ALA A 65 -0.56 3.65 -4.37
C ALA A 65 -0.65 3.78 -5.90
N GLY A 66 0.42 3.42 -6.61
CA GLY A 66 0.52 3.55 -8.06
C GLY A 66 0.24 4.98 -8.55
N GLU A 67 -0.63 5.09 -9.55
CA GLU A 67 -1.01 6.36 -10.18
C GLU A 67 -1.84 7.29 -9.26
N ASN A 68 -2.33 6.80 -8.12
CA ASN A 68 -3.11 7.63 -7.20
C ASN A 68 -2.25 8.70 -6.50
N THR A 69 -0.96 8.43 -6.26
CA THR A 69 -0.06 9.42 -5.64
C THR A 69 0.49 10.34 -6.72
N SER A 70 0.18 11.63 -6.63
CA SER A 70 0.61 12.63 -7.63
C SER A 70 1.58 13.67 -7.07
N GLN A 71 1.67 13.80 -5.74
CA GLN A 71 2.48 14.83 -5.10
C GLN A 71 3.10 14.36 -3.78
N ILE A 72 4.37 14.71 -3.60
CA ILE A 72 5.11 14.56 -2.33
C ILE A 72 5.49 15.95 -1.84
N THR A 73 5.26 16.23 -0.57
CA THR A 73 5.66 17.49 0.08
C THR A 73 6.60 17.23 1.25
N CYS A 74 7.63 18.06 1.37
CA CYS A 74 8.58 17.98 2.47
C CYS A 74 7.93 18.38 3.81
N PRO A 75 8.01 17.56 4.87
CA PRO A 75 7.47 17.94 6.19
C PRO A 75 8.26 19.08 6.85
N ARG A 76 9.48 19.38 6.38
CA ARG A 76 10.37 20.39 6.97
C ARG A 76 10.21 21.78 6.35
N CYS A 77 10.26 21.88 5.02
CA CYS A 77 10.17 23.18 4.33
C CYS A 77 8.84 23.39 3.59
N ARG A 78 7.99 22.34 3.49
CA ARG A 78 6.71 22.35 2.75
C ARG A 78 6.85 22.57 1.25
N SER A 79 8.05 22.50 0.70
CA SER A 79 8.25 22.50 -0.76
C SER A 79 7.91 21.14 -1.34
N ASP A 80 7.44 21.16 -2.58
CA ASP A 80 7.21 19.95 -3.36
C ASP A 80 8.52 19.18 -3.58
N ILE A 81 8.40 17.86 -3.59
CA ILE A 81 9.43 16.91 -3.94
C ILE A 81 8.89 16.11 -5.12
N SER A 82 9.70 15.97 -6.18
CA SER A 82 9.28 15.22 -7.38
C SER A 82 9.06 13.73 -7.06
N LEU A 83 8.07 13.10 -7.68
CA LEU A 83 7.92 11.64 -7.68
C LEU A 83 9.13 10.95 -8.32
N ASP A 84 9.79 11.59 -9.29
CA ASP A 84 11.02 11.08 -9.90
C ASP A 84 12.13 10.89 -8.85
N TRP A 85 12.19 11.79 -7.85
CA TRP A 85 13.17 11.65 -6.76
C TRP A 85 12.88 10.40 -5.92
N LEU A 86 11.62 10.09 -5.64
CA LEU A 86 11.27 8.85 -4.92
C LEU A 86 11.63 7.63 -5.78
N GLY A 87 11.37 7.67 -7.08
CA GLY A 87 11.78 6.63 -8.03
C GLY A 87 13.30 6.43 -8.05
N ASP A 88 14.08 7.50 -8.00
CA ASP A 88 15.54 7.45 -7.90
C ASP A 88 16.00 6.83 -6.58
N VAL A 89 15.39 7.20 -5.46
CA VAL A 89 15.66 6.59 -4.14
C VAL A 89 15.41 5.07 -4.16
N VAL A 90 14.28 4.63 -4.70
CA VAL A 90 13.95 3.20 -4.84
C VAL A 90 14.96 2.48 -5.74
N ARG A 91 15.30 3.07 -6.89
CA ARG A 91 16.25 2.51 -7.85
C ARG A 91 17.65 2.39 -7.25
N GLU A 92 18.12 3.40 -6.54
CA GLU A 92 19.45 3.42 -5.91
C GLU A 92 19.55 2.47 -4.71
N ASN A 93 18.45 2.29 -3.98
CA ASN A 93 18.32 1.27 -2.95
C ASN A 93 18.26 -0.17 -3.54
N GLY A 94 18.03 -0.31 -4.84
CA GLY A 94 17.90 -1.59 -5.53
C GLY A 94 16.52 -2.25 -5.40
N GLY A 95 15.51 -1.47 -5.00
CA GLY A 95 14.13 -1.95 -4.84
C GLY A 95 13.38 -1.17 -3.76
N VAL A 96 12.15 -1.60 -3.50
CA VAL A 96 11.21 -0.95 -2.59
C VAL A 96 11.41 -1.32 -1.11
N SER A 97 12.35 -2.20 -0.78
CA SER A 97 12.61 -2.64 0.60
C SER A 97 13.88 -2.00 1.17
N PHE A 98 13.76 -1.33 2.30
CA PHE A 98 14.75 -0.45 2.89
C PHE A 98 15.27 -0.97 4.24
N GLU A 99 16.58 -0.81 4.48
CA GLU A 99 17.18 -0.99 5.82
C GLU A 99 16.89 0.21 6.73
N HIS A 100 16.89 1.41 6.14
CA HIS A 100 16.67 2.69 6.82
C HIS A 100 15.82 3.60 5.94
N LEU A 101 14.94 4.38 6.56
CA LEU A 101 14.05 5.31 5.86
C LEU A 101 14.57 6.76 5.86
N ASP A 102 15.66 7.05 6.56
CA ASP A 102 16.25 8.39 6.62
C ASP A 102 16.86 8.79 5.26
N MET A 103 16.28 9.81 4.63
CA MET A 103 16.67 10.31 3.31
C MET A 103 16.96 11.80 3.35
N THR A 104 17.98 12.23 2.60
CA THR A 104 18.26 13.65 2.39
C THR A 104 17.37 14.18 1.27
N VAL A 105 16.43 15.06 1.59
CA VAL A 105 15.49 15.60 0.60
C VAL A 105 16.13 16.69 -0.28
N PRO A 106 15.79 16.75 -1.58
CA PRO A 106 16.46 17.64 -2.53
C PRO A 106 16.06 19.12 -2.35
N CYS A 107 14.90 19.37 -1.75
CA CYS A 107 14.33 20.71 -1.64
C CYS A 107 15.01 21.60 -0.59
N CYS A 108 15.47 21.03 0.53
CA CYS A 108 16.11 21.80 1.61
C CYS A 108 17.34 21.13 2.24
N GLY A 109 17.73 19.93 1.76
CA GLY A 109 18.88 19.19 2.29
C GLY A 109 18.68 18.62 3.70
N ALA A 110 17.46 18.67 4.26
CA ALA A 110 17.17 18.05 5.54
C ALA A 110 17.14 16.52 5.42
N VAL A 111 17.52 15.83 6.50
CA VAL A 111 17.26 14.40 6.66
C VAL A 111 15.86 14.22 7.24
N VAL A 112 15.03 13.41 6.58
CA VAL A 112 13.67 13.06 7.00
C VAL A 112 13.42 11.57 6.74
N GLY A 113 12.51 10.95 7.47
CA GLY A 113 12.05 9.60 7.16
C GLY A 113 11.15 9.61 5.93
N LEU A 114 11.31 8.63 5.03
CA LEU A 114 10.39 8.45 3.90
C LEU A 114 8.93 8.31 4.35
N ASP A 115 8.70 7.60 5.45
CA ASP A 115 7.40 7.42 6.11
C ASP A 115 6.83 8.71 6.73
N THR A 116 7.64 9.76 6.83
CA THR A 116 7.24 11.07 7.37
C THR A 116 6.96 12.11 6.28
N LEU A 117 7.21 11.77 5.01
CA LEU A 117 6.86 12.63 3.89
C LEU A 117 5.34 12.78 3.79
N HIS A 118 4.89 13.94 3.33
CA HIS A 118 3.47 14.15 3.10
C HIS A 118 3.14 13.75 1.67
N TYR A 119 2.35 12.69 1.52
CA TYR A 119 1.81 12.24 0.25
C TYR A 119 0.37 12.75 0.10
N ASP A 120 0.01 13.23 -1.08
CA ASP A 120 -1.35 13.67 -1.37
C ASP A 120 -2.36 12.52 -1.36
N TRP A 121 -1.90 11.33 -1.77
CA TRP A 121 -2.59 10.07 -1.60
C TRP A 121 -1.79 9.13 -0.69
N PRO A 122 -2.43 8.45 0.28
CA PRO A 122 -1.72 7.61 1.23
C PRO A 122 -0.84 6.55 0.55
N VAL A 123 0.41 6.48 0.99
CA VAL A 123 1.31 5.33 0.78
C VAL A 123 1.70 4.78 2.16
N GLY A 124 2.25 3.58 2.19
CA GLY A 124 2.63 2.91 3.43
C GLY A 124 4.06 2.41 3.44
N PHE A 125 4.54 2.07 4.64
CA PHE A 125 5.80 1.37 4.86
C PHE A 125 5.56 0.26 5.86
N ALA A 126 5.82 -1.00 5.49
CA ALA A 126 5.50 -2.14 6.33
C ALA A 126 6.37 -3.37 6.04
N ARG A 127 6.38 -4.31 6.98
CA ARG A 127 6.96 -5.65 6.81
C ARG A 127 5.93 -6.75 6.59
N PHE A 128 4.65 -6.38 6.53
CA PHE A 128 3.55 -7.29 6.26
C PHE A 128 2.44 -6.54 5.54
N GLU A 129 1.79 -7.21 4.60
CA GLU A 129 0.54 -6.74 4.02
C GLU A 129 -0.44 -7.87 3.73
N VAL A 130 -1.73 -7.52 3.65
CA VAL A 130 -2.77 -8.30 2.97
C VAL A 130 -3.30 -7.47 1.82
N SER A 131 -3.34 -8.03 0.62
CA SER A 131 -3.81 -7.34 -0.58
C SER A 131 -5.02 -8.02 -1.18
N ALA A 132 -5.96 -7.23 -1.69
CA ALA A 132 -7.12 -7.68 -2.45
C ALA A 132 -7.12 -7.00 -3.82
N MET A 133 -6.99 -7.81 -4.88
CA MET A 133 -6.88 -7.39 -6.27
C MET A 133 -8.25 -7.31 -6.95
N ASN A 134 -8.48 -6.20 -7.65
CA ASN A 134 -9.67 -5.90 -8.44
C ASN A 134 -10.99 -6.21 -7.70
N PRO A 135 -11.16 -5.76 -6.42
CA PRO A 135 -12.39 -6.01 -5.70
C PRO A 135 -13.56 -5.24 -6.33
N THR A 136 -14.74 -5.85 -6.34
CA THR A 136 -16.02 -5.19 -6.58
C THR A 136 -16.78 -5.18 -5.26
N ARG A 137 -17.11 -3.97 -4.78
CA ARG A 137 -18.00 -3.74 -3.62
C ARG A 137 -18.59 -2.34 -3.70
N ALA A 138 -19.58 -2.05 -2.85
CA ALA A 138 -20.26 -0.75 -2.84
C ALA A 138 -19.36 0.45 -2.49
N LYS A 139 -18.31 0.25 -1.68
CA LYS A 139 -17.33 1.27 -1.27
C LYS A 139 -15.95 0.66 -1.12
N TYR A 140 -14.91 1.23 -1.68
CA TYR A 140 -13.56 0.65 -1.63
C TYR A 140 -12.87 0.88 -0.30
N GLU A 141 -13.20 1.97 0.40
CA GLU A 141 -12.73 2.25 1.74
C GLU A 141 -13.31 1.22 2.71
N LEU A 142 -12.43 0.61 3.51
CA LEU A 142 -12.87 -0.18 4.65
C LEU A 142 -13.31 0.76 5.77
N ASP A 143 -14.43 0.42 6.40
CA ASP A 143 -14.92 1.19 7.53
C ASP A 143 -14.13 0.91 8.82
N ALA A 144 -14.42 1.68 9.87
CA ALA A 144 -13.71 1.57 11.14
C ALA A 144 -13.87 0.21 11.82
N GLN A 145 -15.01 -0.47 11.63
CA GLN A 145 -15.23 -1.80 12.17
C GLN A 145 -14.43 -2.83 11.36
N GLU A 146 -14.44 -2.71 10.03
CA GLU A 146 -13.71 -3.61 9.15
C GLU A 146 -12.19 -3.56 9.43
N LEU A 147 -11.64 -2.37 9.67
CA LEU A 147 -10.25 -2.16 10.07
C LEU A 147 -9.96 -2.67 11.49
N ALA A 148 -10.89 -2.51 12.45
CA ALA A 148 -10.72 -2.99 13.82
C ALA A 148 -10.73 -4.51 13.92
N ASP A 149 -11.57 -5.18 13.14
CA ASP A 149 -11.62 -6.64 13.06
C ASP A 149 -10.33 -7.19 12.43
N MET A 150 -9.88 -6.58 11.33
CA MET A 150 -8.57 -6.91 10.74
C MET A 150 -7.43 -6.72 11.76
N ALA A 151 -7.41 -5.58 12.47
CA ALA A 151 -6.41 -5.29 13.49
C ALA A 151 -6.39 -6.34 14.61
N SER A 152 -7.57 -6.81 15.02
CA SER A 152 -7.72 -7.84 16.04
C SER A 152 -7.17 -9.19 15.56
N ILE A 153 -7.36 -9.52 14.27
CA ILE A 153 -6.84 -10.76 13.67
C ILE A 153 -5.31 -10.73 13.58
N VAL A 154 -4.72 -9.64 13.10
CA VAL A 154 -3.26 -9.53 12.93
C VAL A 154 -2.51 -9.14 14.21
N GLY A 155 -3.24 -8.79 15.27
CA GLY A 155 -2.70 -8.44 16.58
C GLY A 155 -2.09 -7.04 16.67
N HIS A 156 -2.37 -6.15 15.72
CA HIS A 156 -1.87 -4.77 15.68
C HIS A 156 -2.81 -3.86 14.88
N PRO A 157 -2.96 -2.56 15.23
CA PRO A 157 -3.67 -1.61 14.37
C PRO A 157 -3.17 -1.64 12.92
N VAL A 158 -4.11 -1.51 11.98
CA VAL A 158 -3.84 -1.49 10.54
C VAL A 158 -4.35 -0.21 9.90
N THR A 159 -3.80 0.12 8.73
CA THR A 159 -4.30 1.15 7.83
C THR A 159 -4.49 0.59 6.42
N GLN A 160 -5.32 1.27 5.63
CA GLN A 160 -5.59 0.92 4.23
C GLN A 160 -4.79 1.82 3.29
N ILE A 161 -4.18 1.21 2.28
CA ILE A 161 -3.58 1.86 1.11
C ILE A 161 -4.39 1.41 -0.12
N LEU A 162 -4.90 2.37 -0.89
CA LEU A 162 -5.62 2.12 -2.13
C LEU A 162 -4.70 2.41 -3.31
N ALA A 163 -4.44 1.41 -4.15
CA ALA A 163 -3.55 1.56 -5.30
C ALA A 163 -4.30 1.37 -6.63
N HIS A 164 -3.84 2.08 -7.66
CA HIS A 164 -4.29 1.97 -9.05
C HIS A 164 -3.06 1.90 -9.96
N TYR A 165 -2.97 0.87 -10.80
CA TYR A 165 -1.87 0.65 -11.75
C TYR A 165 -2.38 0.48 -13.18
#